data_AF-A0A1R1YJG0-F1
#
_entry.id   AF-A0A1R1YJG0-F1
#
_cell.length_a   1.000
_cell.length_b   1.000
_cell.length_c   1.000
_cell.angle_alpha   90.00
_cell.angle_beta   90.00
_cell.angle_gamma   90.00
#
_symmetry.space_group_name_H-M   'P 1'
#
loop_
_entity.id
_entity.type
_entity.pdbx_description
1 polymer ?
#
loop_
_entity_poly.entity_id
_entity_poly.type
_entity_poly.pdbx_seq_one_letter_code
_entity_poly.pdbx_strand_id
1 'polypeptide(L)'
;MDDFNDYNWIDITDLVKESTGALFPGQMIRNKNFTLFDSMAALEIMNSKMDTGYVDPEFKDEMFSIDTEINLEQTIYIIDELFKLEV
;
A
#
# COMPACT_ATOMS: atom_id res chain seq x y z
N MET A 1 -23.09 -5.75 8.16
CA MET A 1 -21.89 -6.30 7.51
C MET A 1 -22.42 -7.25 6.47
N ASP A 2 -22.28 -6.90 5.19
CA ASP A 2 -22.75 -7.77 4.11
C ASP A 2 -21.87 -9.02 4.10
N ASP A 3 -22.51 -10.19 4.09
CA ASP A 3 -21.85 -11.49 4.11
C ASP A 3 -21.26 -11.74 2.71
N PHE A 4 -19.96 -11.55 2.55
CA PHE A 4 -19.24 -11.70 1.27
C PHE A 4 -19.23 -13.14 0.72
N ASN A 5 -19.86 -14.09 1.42
CA ASN A 5 -19.86 -15.52 1.08
C ASN A 5 -20.84 -15.93 -0.04
N ASP A 6 -21.77 -15.06 -0.45
CA ASP A 6 -22.76 -15.39 -1.50
C ASP A 6 -22.24 -15.19 -2.94
N TYR A 7 -20.97 -14.82 -3.12
CA TYR A 7 -20.38 -14.63 -4.46
C TYR A 7 -19.74 -15.93 -4.98
N ASN A 8 -20.19 -16.39 -6.15
CA ASN A 8 -19.55 -17.46 -6.89
C ASN A 8 -18.29 -16.94 -7.61
N TRP A 9 -17.15 -16.98 -6.92
CA TRP A 9 -15.86 -16.61 -7.48
C TRP A 9 -15.36 -17.66 -8.48
N ILE A 10 -14.91 -17.20 -9.65
CA ILE A 10 -14.30 -18.05 -10.67
C ILE A 10 -12.81 -17.72 -10.72
N ASP A 11 -11.97 -18.74 -10.59
CA ASP A 11 -10.53 -18.59 -10.79
C ASP A 11 -10.22 -18.42 -12.29
N ILE A 12 -9.51 -17.34 -12.62
CA ILE A 12 -9.09 -16.99 -13.98
C ILE A 12 -7.57 -16.97 -14.15
N THR A 13 -6.81 -17.47 -13.16
CA THR A 13 -5.35 -17.37 -13.13
C THR A 13 -4.71 -17.97 -14.38
N ASP A 14 -5.08 -19.20 -14.75
CA ASP A 14 -4.53 -19.88 -15.92
C ASP A 14 -4.91 -19.18 -17.23
N LEU A 15 -6.17 -18.73 -17.34
CA LEU A 15 -6.64 -17.98 -18.51
C LEU A 15 -5.81 -16.72 -18.76
N VAL A 16 -5.56 -15.93 -17.71
CA VAL A 16 -4.76 -14.70 -17.80
C VAL A 16 -3.30 -15.02 -18.13
N LYS A 17 -2.73 -16.05 -17.51
CA LYS A 17 -1.35 -16.48 -17.73
C LYS A 17 -1.11 -16.95 -19.17
N GLU A 18 -2.01 -17.77 -19.72
CA GLU A 18 -1.92 -18.22 -21.11
C GLU A 18 -2.11 -17.07 -22.10
N SER A 19 -3.11 -16.22 -21.86
CA SER A 19 -3.42 -15.09 -22.75
C SER A 19 -2.27 -14.06 -22.80
N THR A 20 -1.62 -13.79 -21.67
CA THR A 20 -0.48 -12.87 -21.61
C THR A 20 0.78 -13.48 -22.24
N GLY A 21 0.94 -14.80 -22.21
CA GLY A 21 2.04 -15.50 -22.90
C GLY A 21 2.00 -15.37 -24.44
N ALA A 22 0.84 -15.05 -25.01
CA ALA A 22 0.69 -14.81 -26.45
C ALA A 22 1.09 -13.38 -26.89
N LEU A 23 1.37 -12.46 -25.95
CA LEU A 23 1.78 -11.10 -26.26
C LEU A 23 3.26 -11.04 -26.66
N PHE A 24 3.58 -10.28 -27.70
CA PHE A 24 4.97 -9.99 -28.05
C PHE A 24 5.57 -8.94 -27.11
N PRO A 25 6.91 -8.93 -26.91
CA PRO A 25 7.58 -7.90 -26.13
C PRO A 25 7.21 -6.49 -26.61
N GLY A 26 6.85 -5.61 -25.68
CA GLY A 26 6.42 -4.24 -25.96
C GLY A 26 4.92 -4.07 -26.25
N GLN A 27 4.15 -5.16 -26.32
CA GLN A 27 2.69 -5.09 -26.40
C GLN A 27 2.06 -4.97 -25.01
N MET A 28 0.95 -4.22 -24.94
CA MET A 28 0.19 -4.01 -23.71
C MET A 28 -1.29 -3.93 -24.03
N ILE A 29 -2.10 -4.65 -23.26
CA ILE A 29 -3.56 -4.52 -23.27
C ILE A 29 -3.94 -3.44 -22.26
N ARG A 30 -4.58 -2.38 -22.73
CA ARG A 30 -5.04 -1.26 -21.90
C ARG A 30 -6.26 -0.60 -22.52
N ASN A 31 -7.01 0.15 -21.73
CA ASN A 31 -8.05 1.02 -22.24
C ASN A 31 -7.44 2.10 -23.15
N LYS A 32 -8.13 2.49 -24.23
CA LYS A 32 -7.68 3.53 -25.17
C LYS A 32 -7.42 4.88 -24.50
N ASN A 33 -8.14 5.19 -23.43
CA ASN A 33 -8.02 6.45 -22.70
C ASN A 33 -6.94 6.40 -21.59
N PHE A 34 -6.45 5.22 -21.22
CA PHE A 34 -5.42 5.08 -20.22
C PHE A 34 -4.07 5.35 -20.85
N THR A 35 -3.24 6.21 -20.25
CA THR A 35 -1.89 6.54 -20.72
C THR A 35 -0.82 5.88 -19.86
N LEU A 36 0.40 5.72 -20.37
CA LEU A 36 1.52 5.24 -19.55
C LEU A 36 1.92 6.26 -18.48
N PHE A 37 1.63 7.54 -18.70
CA PHE A 37 1.86 8.57 -17.70
C PHE A 37 0.99 8.35 -16.45
N ASP A 38 -0.26 7.92 -16.65
CA ASP A 38 -1.16 7.56 -15.54
C ASP A 38 -0.61 6.39 -14.70
N SER A 39 0.21 5.52 -15.30
CA SER A 39 0.84 4.38 -14.61
C SER A 39 2.04 4.77 -13.76
N MET A 40 2.65 5.95 -13.99
CA MET A 40 3.87 6.35 -13.28
C MET A 40 3.65 6.59 -11.78
N ALA A 41 2.41 6.88 -11.38
CA ALA A 41 2.03 7.09 -9.98
C ALA A 41 1.47 5.82 -9.32
N ALA A 42 1.43 4.68 -10.03
CA ALA A 42 0.90 3.45 -9.47
C ALA A 42 1.82 2.91 -8.36
N LEU A 43 1.22 2.43 -7.26
CA LEU A 43 1.94 1.72 -6.21
C LEU A 43 2.23 0.28 -6.63
N GLU A 44 3.34 -0.26 -6.17
CA GLU A 44 3.78 -1.62 -6.45
C GLU A 44 3.80 -2.44 -5.15
N ILE A 45 3.03 -3.53 -5.13
CA ILE A 45 2.98 -4.47 -4.00
C ILE A 45 4.29 -5.27 -3.97
N MET A 46 4.79 -5.59 -2.79
CA MET A 46 6.07 -6.28 -2.54
C MET A 46 7.32 -5.45 -2.88
N ASN A 47 7.17 -4.14 -3.11
CA ASN A 47 8.27 -3.21 -3.25
C ASN A 47 8.49 -2.45 -1.93
N SER A 48 9.66 -2.61 -1.30
CA SER A 48 9.91 -2.08 0.05
C SER A 48 9.76 -0.57 0.22
N LYS A 49 9.82 0.21 -0.86
CA LYS A 49 9.65 1.67 -0.83
C LYS A 49 8.27 2.15 -1.30
N MET A 50 7.53 1.30 -2.00
CA MET A 50 6.24 1.66 -2.61
C MET A 50 5.06 0.91 -2.00
N ASP A 51 5.32 -0.15 -1.23
CA ASP A 51 4.32 -0.92 -0.52
C ASP A 51 4.24 -0.45 0.93
N THR A 52 3.18 0.26 1.30
CA THR A 52 2.94 0.70 2.68
C THR A 52 2.61 -0.45 3.62
N GLY A 53 2.23 -1.62 3.09
CA GLY A 53 2.05 -2.84 3.88
C GLY A 53 3.37 -3.52 4.22
N TYR A 54 4.48 -3.13 3.57
CA TYR A 54 5.81 -3.60 3.91
C TYR A 54 6.33 -2.83 5.14
N VAL A 55 6.41 -3.53 6.27
CA VAL A 55 7.05 -3.01 7.49
C VAL A 55 8.50 -3.50 7.49
N ASP A 56 9.44 -2.57 7.49
CA ASP A 56 10.86 -2.90 7.61
C ASP A 56 11.10 -3.54 8.98
N PRO A 57 11.64 -4.77 9.06
CA PRO A 57 11.91 -5.44 10.34
C PRO A 57 12.82 -4.64 11.28
N GLU A 58 13.66 -3.74 10.74
CA GLU A 58 14.52 -2.85 11.54
C GLU A 58 13.76 -1.66 12.13
N PHE A 59 12.65 -1.25 11.51
CA PHE A 59 11.72 -0.28 12.06
C PHE A 59 10.66 -1.00 12.88
N LYS A 60 10.88 -1.03 14.19
CA LYS A 60 9.80 -1.38 15.12
C LYS A 60 8.73 -0.29 15.09
N ASP A 61 7.67 -0.52 14.32
CA ASP A 61 6.40 0.16 14.48
C ASP A 61 5.76 -0.30 15.81
N GLU A 62 6.34 0.14 16.92
CA GLU A 62 5.67 0.09 18.20
C GLU A 62 4.53 1.12 18.15
N MET A 63 3.34 0.68 17.72
CA MET A 63 2.14 1.49 17.84
C MET A 63 1.87 1.78 19.31
N PHE A 64 2.10 3.02 19.73
CA PHE A 64 1.74 3.47 21.06
C PHE A 64 0.24 3.76 21.13
N SER A 65 -0.45 3.17 22.10
CA SER A 65 -1.84 3.50 22.40
C SER A 65 -1.93 4.92 22.95
N ILE A 66 -2.86 5.72 22.40
CA ILE A 66 -3.14 7.09 22.84
C ILE A 66 -3.63 7.13 24.28
N ASP A 67 -4.25 6.05 24.76
CA ASP A 67 -4.77 5.93 26.13
C ASP A 67 -3.68 5.72 27.20
N THR A 68 -2.39 5.70 26.81
CA THR A 68 -1.29 5.51 27.75
C THR A 68 -1.13 6.75 28.64
N GLU A 69 -1.08 6.57 29.95
CA GLU A 69 -0.78 7.67 30.88
C GLU A 69 0.64 8.21 30.63
N ILE A 70 0.72 9.49 30.24
CA ILE A 70 1.98 10.20 30.03
C ILE A 70 2.20 11.23 31.14
N ASN A 71 3.47 11.43 31.50
CA ASN A 71 3.85 12.45 32.47
C ASN A 71 4.00 13.85 31.81
N LEU A 72 4.21 14.88 32.63
CA LEU A 72 4.32 16.27 32.15
C LEU A 72 5.54 16.47 31.24
N GLU A 73 6.67 15.85 31.56
CA GLU A 73 7.91 15.95 30.78
C GLU A 73 7.73 15.33 29.38
N GLN A 74 7.09 14.16 29.31
CA GLN A 74 6.73 13.48 28.08
C GLN A 74 5.77 14.32 27.23
N THR A 75 4.78 14.97 27.87
CA THR A 75 3.86 15.87 27.16
C THR A 75 4.61 17.04 26.51
N ILE A 76 5.50 17.70 27.26
CA ILE A 76 6.29 18.82 26.73
C ILE A 76 7.19 18.35 25.59
N TYR A 77 7.83 17.19 25.74
CA TYR A 77 8.66 16.59 24.69
C TYR A 77 7.87 16.31 23.40
N ILE A 78 6.67 15.71 23.52
CA ILE A 78 5.82 15.46 22.35
C ILE A 78 5.43 16.77 21.66
N ILE A 79 5.07 17.80 22.44
CA ILE A 79 4.73 19.12 21.88
C ILE A 79 5.92 19.73 21.14
N ASP A 80 7.12 19.72 21.74
CA ASP A 80 8.34 20.25 21.14
C ASP A 80 8.68 19.55 19.82
N GLU A 81 8.61 18.22 19.80
CA GLU A 81 8.95 17.44 18.61
C GLU A 81 7.87 17.57 17.51
N LEU A 82 6.60 17.77 17.87
CA LEU A 82 5.55 18.14 16.92
C LEU A 82 5.81 19.49 16.27
N PHE A 83 6.19 20.51 17.05
CA PHE A 83 6.51 21.84 16.52
C PHE A 83 7.73 21.82 15.59
N LYS A 84 8.73 21.00 15.90
CA LYS A 84 9.89 20.79 15.02
C LYS A 84 9.52 20.15 13.68
N LEU A 85 8.54 19.23 13.66
CA LEU A 85 8.10 18.57 12.42
C LEU A 85 7.21 19.45 11.55
N GLU A 86 6.60 20.50 12.12
CA GLU A 86 5.77 21.46 11.39
C GLU A 86 6.59 22.42 10.50
N VAL A 87 7.83 22.72 10.91
CA VAL A 87 8.72 23.72 10.28
C VAL A 87 9.78 23.05 9.41
#